data_AF-A0A1I7HMJ8-F1
#
_entry.id   AF-A0A1I7HMJ8-F1
#
_cell.length_a   1.000
_cell.length_b   1.000
_cell.length_c   1.000
_cell.angle_alpha   90.00
_cell.angle_beta   90.00
_cell.angle_gamma   90.00
#
_symmetry.space_group_name_H-M   'P 1'
#
loop_
_entity.id
_entity.type
_entity.pdbx_description
1 polymer ?
#
loop_
_entity_poly.entity_id
_entity_poly.type
_entity_poly.pdbx_seq_one_letter_code
_entity_poly.pdbx_strand_id
1 'polypeptide(L)'
;MKKIAVIPIRKGSKGIPNKNKKKMVGRPLFTWALKEAVFSNLDEVYVFTDDAQVIAFVEREYYWTPKVKALLRNDKNANDTASTEAAMLEFAEKIQYDFDVLTLLQATSPFTLAEDIDTCLQKITTENYDSALTVVNTHRFTWKSSGEAINYNVFQRPRRQDFEGLLIENGAVYCTTKAAFETSKNRISGKIATVTMAEESLTEIDSLSDWTIVEQLLAQRLKSNRRPEKITHLVLDVDGVFTNGSISYTAEGEHTKTFDMRDGMGLEILREDNIKVMVMTSENSPLVAARMEKLKIENVYLGIKDKYALIAHIVKEEGLALSQLAYMGDDVNDLANLCSVGWALVPNNATERVKPYADILLNADSANGAIREACEWIIKYNARF
;
A
#
# COMPACT_ATOMS: atom_id res chain seq x y z
N MET A 1 -16.54 17.53 12.83
CA MET A 1 -17.07 17.07 11.54
C MET A 1 -16.63 15.63 11.32
N LYS A 2 -17.55 14.70 11.12
CA LYS A 2 -17.31 13.29 10.79
C LYS A 2 -16.88 13.16 9.32
N LYS A 3 -15.66 12.70 9.08
CA LYS A 3 -15.02 12.58 7.76
C LYS A 3 -14.93 11.10 7.41
N ILE A 4 -15.64 10.67 6.37
CA ILE A 4 -15.69 9.27 5.95
C ILE A 4 -15.09 9.14 4.57
N ALA A 5 -14.28 8.11 4.34
CA ALA A 5 -13.90 7.71 3.01
C ALA A 5 -14.65 6.47 2.50
N VAL A 6 -14.87 6.44 1.19
CA VAL A 6 -15.33 5.27 0.45
C VAL A 6 -14.33 4.92 -0.65
N ILE A 7 -13.95 3.64 -0.69
CA ILE A 7 -13.12 3.03 -1.73
C ILE A 7 -14.02 2.07 -2.52
N PRO A 8 -14.71 2.53 -3.58
CA PRO A 8 -15.56 1.67 -4.38
C PRO A 8 -14.71 0.77 -5.27
N ILE A 9 -14.84 -0.54 -5.11
CA ILE A 9 -14.16 -1.53 -5.93
C ILE A 9 -15.15 -2.58 -6.44
N ARG A 10 -15.14 -2.84 -7.74
CA ARG A 10 -15.97 -3.88 -8.35
C ARG A 10 -15.18 -5.15 -8.63
N LYS A 11 -15.83 -6.30 -8.57
CA LYS A 11 -15.26 -7.62 -8.90
C LYS A 11 -14.84 -7.71 -10.37
N GLY A 12 -15.70 -7.27 -11.29
CA GLY A 12 -15.50 -7.36 -12.74
C GLY A 12 -14.70 -6.19 -13.31
N SER A 13 -13.38 -6.29 -13.35
CA SER A 13 -12.54 -5.32 -14.07
C SER A 13 -12.35 -5.72 -15.54
N LYS A 14 -12.73 -4.86 -16.49
CA LYS A 14 -12.67 -5.14 -17.95
C LYS A 14 -11.26 -5.10 -18.54
N GLY A 15 -10.48 -4.05 -18.26
CA GLY A 15 -9.14 -3.87 -18.85
C GLY A 15 -8.12 -4.87 -18.31
N ILE A 16 -7.99 -4.92 -16.97
CA ILE A 16 -7.11 -5.87 -16.27
C ILE A 16 -7.99 -6.79 -15.42
N PRO A 17 -8.05 -8.09 -15.70
CA PRO A 17 -8.82 -9.04 -14.89
C PRO A 17 -8.44 -8.97 -13.42
N ASN A 18 -9.43 -8.85 -12.53
CA ASN A 18 -9.24 -8.72 -11.09
C ASN A 18 -8.29 -7.56 -10.69
N LYS A 19 -8.24 -6.45 -11.44
CA LYS A 19 -7.32 -5.30 -11.25
C LYS A 19 -7.08 -4.94 -9.78
N ASN A 20 -8.16 -4.75 -9.02
CA ASN A 20 -8.08 -4.34 -7.61
C ASN A 20 -7.45 -5.41 -6.71
N LYS A 21 -7.60 -6.71 -7.01
CA LYS A 21 -7.00 -7.81 -6.24
C LYS A 21 -5.60 -8.20 -6.71
N LYS A 22 -5.21 -7.81 -7.92
CA LYS A 22 -3.88 -8.07 -8.48
C LYS A 22 -2.82 -7.37 -7.62
N LYS A 23 -1.71 -8.06 -7.35
CA LYS A 23 -0.61 -7.56 -6.51
C LYS A 23 0.25 -6.56 -7.29
N MET A 24 0.32 -5.32 -6.81
CA MET A 24 1.22 -4.26 -7.27
C MET A 24 2.27 -4.03 -6.19
N VAL A 25 3.55 -4.22 -6.54
CA VAL A 25 4.66 -4.22 -5.57
C VAL A 25 4.34 -5.13 -4.37
N GLY A 26 3.78 -6.31 -4.66
CA GLY A 26 3.50 -7.35 -3.68
C GLY A 26 2.17 -7.30 -2.92
N ARG A 27 1.42 -6.20 -3.02
CA ARG A 27 0.17 -6.00 -2.28
C ARG A 27 -1.01 -5.79 -3.21
N PRO A 28 -2.25 -6.23 -2.88
CA PRO A 28 -3.41 -5.96 -3.73
C PRO A 28 -3.58 -4.47 -4.02
N LEU A 29 -3.86 -4.08 -5.25
CA LEU A 29 -3.87 -2.68 -5.68
C LEU A 29 -4.69 -1.75 -4.76
N PHE A 30 -5.89 -2.17 -4.35
CA PHE A 30 -6.75 -1.32 -3.50
C PHE A 30 -6.16 -1.02 -2.11
N THR A 31 -5.22 -1.84 -1.64
CA THR A 31 -4.65 -1.66 -0.30
C THR A 31 -3.62 -0.53 -0.21
N TRP A 32 -3.18 0.01 -1.35
CA TRP A 32 -2.37 1.23 -1.39
C TRP A 32 -3.15 2.44 -0.89
N ALA A 33 -4.30 2.73 -1.50
CA ALA A 33 -5.18 3.82 -1.06
C ALA A 33 -5.77 3.54 0.33
N LEU A 34 -6.15 2.28 0.63
CA LEU A 34 -6.70 1.92 1.94
C LEU A 34 -5.71 2.19 3.07
N LYS A 35 -4.45 1.75 2.94
CA LYS A 35 -3.41 2.00 3.95
C LYS A 35 -3.30 3.49 4.26
N GLU A 36 -3.22 4.33 3.23
CA GLU A 36 -3.05 5.77 3.40
C GLU A 36 -4.29 6.43 4.02
N ALA A 37 -5.49 5.96 3.64
CA ALA A 37 -6.73 6.38 4.27
C ALA A 37 -6.77 6.04 5.78
N VAL A 38 -6.26 4.87 6.19
CA VAL A 38 -6.16 4.50 7.61
C VAL A 38 -5.29 5.48 8.39
N PHE A 39 -4.15 5.90 7.81
CA PHE A 39 -3.20 6.78 8.50
C PHE A 39 -3.50 8.28 8.37
N SER A 40 -4.46 8.68 7.53
CA SER A 40 -4.98 10.05 7.42
C SER A 40 -5.88 10.47 8.60
N ASN A 41 -6.38 11.69 8.59
CA ASN A 41 -7.34 12.27 9.54
C ASN A 41 -8.80 11.89 9.29
N LEU A 42 -9.09 10.93 8.41
CA LEU A 42 -10.42 10.34 8.28
C LEU A 42 -10.85 9.67 9.59
N ASP A 43 -12.15 9.68 9.89
CA ASP A 43 -12.70 9.01 11.07
C ASP A 43 -13.03 7.54 10.75
N GLU A 44 -13.54 7.27 9.55
CA GLU A 44 -13.88 5.92 9.07
C GLU A 44 -13.54 5.75 7.59
N VAL A 45 -13.16 4.53 7.19
CA VAL A 45 -12.80 4.18 5.81
C VAL A 45 -13.56 2.92 5.41
N TYR A 46 -14.37 3.04 4.36
CA TYR A 46 -15.19 1.95 3.85
C TYR A 46 -14.64 1.40 2.54
N VAL A 47 -14.33 0.11 2.51
CA VAL A 47 -14.15 -0.63 1.25
C VAL A 47 -15.52 -1.10 0.78
N PHE A 48 -16.00 -0.53 -0.33
CA PHE A 48 -17.35 -0.75 -0.82
C PHE A 48 -17.35 -1.62 -2.08
N THR A 49 -17.81 -2.86 -1.97
CA THR A 49 -17.57 -3.89 -2.99
C THR A 49 -18.66 -4.96 -3.08
N ASP A 50 -18.80 -5.55 -4.26
CA ASP A 50 -19.61 -6.75 -4.56
C ASP A 50 -18.80 -8.06 -4.40
N ASP A 51 -17.52 -7.99 -4.04
CA ASP A 51 -16.65 -9.17 -3.89
C ASP A 51 -16.51 -9.60 -2.42
N ALA A 52 -17.19 -10.69 -2.04
CA ALA A 52 -17.10 -11.28 -0.71
C ALA A 52 -15.66 -11.66 -0.31
N GLN A 53 -14.78 -11.99 -1.27
CA GLN A 53 -13.38 -12.27 -0.96
C GLN A 53 -12.64 -11.02 -0.51
N VAL A 54 -13.00 -9.85 -1.02
CA VAL A 54 -12.40 -8.59 -0.58
C VAL A 54 -12.91 -8.19 0.79
N ILE A 55 -14.20 -8.40 1.08
CA ILE A 55 -14.76 -8.20 2.43
C ILE A 55 -13.99 -9.06 3.45
N ALA A 56 -13.89 -10.37 3.20
CA ALA A 56 -13.17 -11.29 4.09
C ALA A 56 -11.66 -10.99 4.18
N PHE A 57 -11.06 -10.42 3.12
CA PHE A 57 -9.69 -9.94 3.17
C PHE A 57 -9.58 -8.73 4.10
N VAL A 58 -10.42 -7.72 3.94
CA VAL A 58 -10.37 -6.49 4.74
C VAL A 58 -10.56 -6.80 6.23
N GLU A 59 -11.57 -7.60 6.57
CA GLU A 59 -11.86 -8.00 7.95
C GLU A 59 -10.70 -8.75 8.60
N ARG A 60 -10.03 -9.64 7.85
CA ARG A 60 -8.88 -10.41 8.35
C ARG A 60 -7.62 -9.58 8.46
N GLU A 61 -7.33 -8.71 7.49
CA GLU A 61 -6.02 -8.04 7.38
C GLU A 61 -5.95 -6.71 8.13
N TYR A 62 -7.10 -6.08 8.41
CA TYR A 62 -7.20 -4.77 9.08
C TYR A 62 -7.84 -4.86 10.47
N TYR A 63 -7.84 -6.06 11.09
CA TYR A 63 -8.39 -6.31 12.43
C TYR A 63 -7.80 -5.43 13.54
N TRP A 64 -6.58 -4.93 13.33
CA TRP A 64 -5.84 -4.07 14.25
C TRP A 64 -6.35 -2.61 14.29
N THR A 65 -7.33 -2.24 13.44
CA THR A 65 -7.93 -0.90 13.47
C THR A 65 -9.45 -0.94 13.33
N PRO A 66 -10.21 -0.21 14.19
CA PRO A 66 -11.67 -0.09 14.04
C PRO A 66 -12.07 0.87 12.91
N LYS A 67 -11.11 1.61 12.34
CA LYS A 67 -11.35 2.64 11.32
C LYS A 67 -11.77 2.04 9.98
N VAL A 68 -11.35 0.81 9.68
CA VAL A 68 -11.61 0.16 8.40
C VAL A 68 -12.87 -0.69 8.50
N LYS A 69 -13.79 -0.49 7.56
CA LYS A 69 -15.03 -1.27 7.42
C LYS A 69 -15.14 -1.77 5.99
N ALA A 70 -15.72 -2.94 5.81
CA ALA A 70 -16.08 -3.45 4.49
C ALA A 70 -17.61 -3.47 4.36
N LEU A 71 -18.13 -3.02 3.23
CA LEU A 71 -19.57 -2.93 3.00
C LEU A 71 -19.95 -3.50 1.63
N LEU A 72 -21.00 -4.32 1.62
CA LEU A 72 -21.48 -4.96 0.39
C LEU A 72 -22.22 -3.95 -0.51
N ARG A 73 -21.76 -3.86 -1.75
CA ARG A 73 -22.37 -3.12 -2.85
C ARG A 73 -23.36 -4.01 -3.61
N ASN A 74 -24.46 -3.42 -4.05
CA ASN A 74 -25.48 -4.09 -4.83
C ASN A 74 -25.00 -4.33 -6.28
N ASP A 75 -25.31 -5.50 -6.84
CA ASP A 75 -24.93 -5.89 -8.21
C ASP A 75 -25.34 -4.87 -9.28
N LYS A 76 -26.50 -4.21 -9.10
CA LYS A 76 -27.04 -3.18 -10.02
C LYS A 76 -26.06 -2.04 -10.25
N ASN A 77 -25.26 -1.70 -9.24
CA ASN A 77 -24.24 -0.66 -9.36
C ASN A 77 -22.85 -1.25 -9.54
N ALA A 78 -22.64 -2.57 -9.50
CA ALA A 78 -21.31 -3.19 -9.65
C ALA A 78 -20.99 -3.63 -11.09
N ASN A 79 -21.63 -3.01 -12.09
CA ASN A 79 -21.41 -3.31 -13.50
C ASN A 79 -20.56 -2.24 -14.21
N ASP A 80 -20.31 -2.45 -15.51
CA ASP A 80 -19.43 -1.57 -16.29
C ASP A 80 -20.04 -0.22 -16.68
N THR A 81 -21.35 -0.06 -16.55
CA THR A 81 -22.07 1.17 -16.92
C THR A 81 -22.45 2.01 -15.71
N ALA A 82 -22.32 1.47 -14.50
CA ALA A 82 -22.53 2.21 -13.27
C ALA A 82 -21.45 3.27 -13.08
N SER A 83 -21.88 4.53 -12.93
CA SER A 83 -20.98 5.62 -12.64
C SER A 83 -20.42 5.55 -11.22
N THR A 84 -19.32 6.26 -10.99
CA THR A 84 -18.78 6.46 -9.64
C THR A 84 -19.80 7.13 -8.72
N GLU A 85 -20.58 8.07 -9.24
CA GLU A 85 -21.65 8.76 -8.51
C GLU A 85 -22.74 7.78 -8.06
N ALA A 86 -23.14 6.82 -8.90
CA ALA A 86 -24.12 5.80 -8.51
C ALA A 86 -23.62 4.94 -7.33
N ALA A 87 -22.31 4.64 -7.30
CA ALA A 87 -21.67 3.94 -6.19
C ALA A 87 -21.72 4.77 -4.90
N MET A 88 -21.37 6.06 -4.99
CA MET A 88 -21.33 6.96 -3.85
C MET A 88 -22.72 7.23 -3.28
N LEU A 89 -23.74 7.33 -4.13
CA LEU A 89 -25.12 7.51 -3.71
C LEU A 89 -25.65 6.28 -2.96
N GLU A 90 -25.44 5.09 -3.51
CA GLU A 90 -25.80 3.85 -2.84
C GLU A 90 -25.07 3.70 -1.49
N PHE A 91 -23.78 4.02 -1.47
CA PHE A 91 -22.99 4.02 -0.24
C PHE A 91 -23.59 4.97 0.80
N ALA A 92 -23.81 6.24 0.42
CA ALA A 92 -24.37 7.26 1.29
C ALA A 92 -25.75 6.86 1.83
N GLU A 93 -26.62 6.27 1.01
CA GLU A 93 -27.91 5.74 1.44
C GLU A 93 -27.76 4.60 2.46
N LYS A 94 -26.86 3.65 2.23
CA LYS A 94 -26.62 2.51 3.14
C LYS A 94 -26.11 2.94 4.51
N ILE A 95 -25.29 3.99 4.57
CA ILE A 95 -24.82 4.58 5.83
C ILE A 95 -25.72 5.71 6.33
N GLN A 96 -26.91 5.88 5.74
CA GLN A 96 -27.91 6.89 6.13
C GLN A 96 -27.38 8.33 6.15
N TYR A 97 -26.45 8.64 5.23
CA TYR A 97 -25.77 9.93 5.12
C TYR A 97 -25.10 10.36 6.45
N ASP A 98 -24.61 9.41 7.24
CA ASP A 98 -23.93 9.65 8.52
C ASP A 98 -22.46 10.06 8.31
N PHE A 99 -22.28 11.25 7.71
CA PHE A 99 -21.00 11.94 7.52
C PHE A 99 -21.23 13.45 7.39
N ASP A 100 -20.22 14.24 7.73
CA ASP A 100 -20.17 15.68 7.39
C ASP A 100 -19.37 15.91 6.10
N VAL A 101 -18.33 15.08 5.87
CA VAL A 101 -17.50 15.09 4.67
C VAL A 101 -17.40 13.67 4.11
N LEU A 102 -17.73 13.51 2.83
CA LEU A 102 -17.54 12.28 2.07
C LEU A 102 -16.30 12.38 1.19
N THR A 103 -15.39 11.43 1.34
CA THR A 103 -14.15 11.31 0.57
C THR A 103 -14.21 10.09 -0.33
N LEU A 104 -14.19 10.28 -1.64
CA LEU A 104 -13.96 9.20 -2.60
C LEU A 104 -12.45 9.01 -2.79
N LEU A 105 -12.00 7.77 -2.65
CA LEU A 105 -10.63 7.37 -2.97
C LEU A 105 -10.66 6.28 -4.04
N GLN A 106 -9.97 6.48 -5.16
CA GLN A 106 -9.92 5.47 -6.21
C GLN A 106 -8.71 4.55 -6.02
N ALA A 107 -8.96 3.24 -5.93
CA ALA A 107 -7.93 2.21 -5.83
C ALA A 107 -6.91 2.24 -6.99
N THR A 108 -7.27 2.83 -8.14
CA THR A 108 -6.42 2.98 -9.32
C THR A 108 -5.34 4.04 -9.20
N SER A 109 -5.30 4.79 -8.10
CA SER A 109 -4.31 5.83 -7.83
C SER A 109 -3.42 5.43 -6.64
N PRO A 110 -2.53 4.42 -6.79
CA PRO A 110 -1.72 3.88 -5.69
C PRO A 110 -0.65 4.87 -5.17
N PHE A 111 -0.49 6.01 -5.84
CA PHE A 111 0.38 7.10 -5.40
C PHE A 111 -0.25 8.00 -4.34
N THR A 112 -1.55 7.89 -4.07
CA THR A 112 -2.22 8.63 -2.99
C THR A 112 -1.45 8.47 -1.68
N LEU A 113 -1.24 9.54 -0.92
CA LEU A 113 -0.66 9.56 0.42
C LEU A 113 -1.68 10.07 1.44
N ALA A 114 -1.47 9.74 2.72
CA ALA A 114 -2.28 10.29 3.81
C ALA A 114 -2.31 11.83 3.81
N GLU A 115 -1.18 12.47 3.47
CA GLU A 115 -1.06 13.93 3.37
C GLU A 115 -1.94 14.53 2.25
N ASP A 116 -2.08 13.83 1.11
CA ASP A 116 -2.96 14.28 0.02
C ASP A 116 -4.42 14.28 0.47
N ILE A 117 -4.82 13.21 1.18
CA ILE A 117 -6.15 13.07 1.77
C ILE A 117 -6.39 14.19 2.79
N ASP A 118 -5.44 14.40 3.69
CA ASP A 118 -5.53 15.40 4.76
C ASP A 118 -5.58 16.83 4.23
N THR A 119 -4.82 17.13 3.18
CA THR A 119 -4.86 18.43 2.52
C THR A 119 -6.23 18.68 1.88
N CYS A 120 -6.82 17.68 1.21
CA CYS A 120 -8.19 17.79 0.69
C CYS A 120 -9.22 17.98 1.81
N LEU A 121 -9.08 17.28 2.94
CA LEU A 121 -9.95 17.46 4.10
C LEU A 121 -9.80 18.87 4.72
N GLN A 122 -8.59 19.40 4.79
CA GLN A 122 -8.31 20.74 5.29
C GLN A 122 -9.01 21.82 4.45
N LYS A 123 -9.02 21.69 3.12
CA LYS A 123 -9.76 22.60 2.22
C LYS A 123 -11.22 22.75 2.60
N ILE A 124 -11.86 21.65 3.00
CA ILE A 124 -13.27 21.67 3.39
C ILE A 124 -13.44 22.16 4.83
N THR A 125 -12.68 21.57 5.76
CA THR A 125 -12.93 21.75 7.20
C THR A 125 -12.42 23.08 7.76
N THR A 126 -11.43 23.71 7.12
CA THR A 126 -10.81 24.95 7.62
C THR A 126 -10.86 26.11 6.63
N GLU A 127 -10.82 25.84 5.31
CA GLU A 127 -10.78 26.89 4.28
C GLU A 127 -12.16 27.16 3.63
N ASN A 128 -13.23 26.54 4.15
CA ASN A 128 -14.62 26.74 3.71
C ASN A 128 -14.81 26.53 2.20
N TYR A 129 -14.29 25.43 1.66
CA TYR A 129 -14.66 24.91 0.34
C TYR A 129 -15.76 23.85 0.48
N ASP A 130 -16.60 23.75 -0.55
CA ASP A 130 -17.67 22.75 -0.60
C ASP A 130 -17.15 21.39 -1.08
N SER A 131 -16.12 21.41 -1.94
CA SER A 131 -15.43 20.22 -2.41
C SER A 131 -13.96 20.49 -2.73
N ALA A 132 -13.18 19.41 -2.77
CA ALA A 132 -11.78 19.43 -3.15
C ALA A 132 -11.45 18.21 -4.00
N LEU A 133 -10.56 18.37 -4.99
CA LEU A 133 -10.01 17.26 -5.77
C LEU A 133 -8.50 17.35 -5.92
N THR A 134 -7.87 16.20 -6.09
CA THR A 134 -6.46 16.13 -6.45
C THR A 134 -6.25 16.33 -7.94
N VAL A 135 -5.18 17.05 -8.27
CA VAL A 135 -4.77 17.37 -9.64
C VAL A 135 -3.25 17.24 -9.77
N VAL A 136 -2.77 17.11 -11.01
CA VAL A 136 -1.35 17.19 -11.35
C VAL A 136 -1.12 18.36 -12.29
N ASN A 137 -0.10 19.17 -12.01
CA ASN A 137 0.30 20.23 -12.91
C ASN A 137 1.13 19.68 -14.08
N THR A 138 0.62 19.80 -15.30
CA THR A 138 1.28 19.34 -16.52
C THR A 138 1.74 20.51 -17.39
N HIS A 139 2.90 20.34 -18.03
CA HIS A 139 3.45 21.31 -18.96
C HIS A 139 3.28 20.85 -20.42
N ARG A 140 2.33 19.94 -20.66
CA ARG A 140 2.04 19.40 -21.99
C ARG A 140 1.28 20.42 -22.83
N PHE A 141 1.63 20.48 -24.12
CA PHE A 141 0.91 21.29 -25.10
C PHE A 141 -0.29 20.50 -25.64
N THR A 142 -1.49 21.05 -25.46
CA THR A 142 -2.74 20.40 -25.87
C THR A 142 -3.28 21.03 -27.13
N TRP A 143 -3.84 20.21 -28.02
CA TRP A 143 -4.35 20.62 -29.31
C TRP A 143 -5.77 20.11 -29.51
N LYS A 144 -6.60 20.89 -30.20
CA LYS A 144 -7.89 20.42 -30.71
C LYS A 144 -7.66 19.48 -31.89
N SER A 145 -8.63 18.61 -32.16
CA SER A 145 -8.64 17.79 -33.38
C SER A 145 -8.67 18.63 -34.67
N SER A 146 -9.08 19.90 -34.60
CA SER A 146 -9.02 20.87 -35.71
C SER A 146 -7.61 21.37 -36.03
N GLY A 147 -6.59 21.02 -35.23
CA GLY A 147 -5.21 21.49 -35.41
C GLY A 147 -4.91 22.84 -34.75
N GLU A 148 -5.76 23.31 -33.83
CA GLU A 148 -5.53 24.52 -33.04
C GLU A 148 -4.87 24.19 -31.69
N ALA A 149 -3.79 24.90 -31.35
CA ALA A 149 -3.21 24.85 -30.01
C ALA A 149 -4.17 25.47 -28.98
N ILE A 150 -4.38 24.80 -27.85
CA ILE A 150 -5.33 25.23 -26.82
C ILE A 150 -4.65 26.14 -25.79
N ASN A 151 -3.43 25.79 -25.36
CA ASN A 151 -2.81 26.38 -24.17
C ASN A 151 -1.46 27.07 -24.45
N TYR A 152 -1.11 27.31 -25.71
CA TYR A 152 0.11 28.02 -26.07
C TYR A 152 0.04 28.61 -27.49
N ASN A 153 0.94 29.56 -27.80
CA ASN A 153 1.12 30.11 -29.13
C ASN A 153 2.18 29.31 -29.92
N VAL A 154 1.81 28.75 -31.07
CA VAL A 154 2.71 27.96 -31.92
C VAL A 154 3.89 28.76 -32.47
N PHE A 155 3.74 30.07 -32.66
CA PHE A 155 4.81 30.96 -33.14
C PHE A 155 5.70 31.49 -32.01
N GLN A 156 5.31 31.27 -30.75
CA GLN A 156 6.04 31.67 -29.55
C GLN A 156 5.94 30.56 -28.51
N ARG A 157 6.47 29.37 -28.84
CA ARG A 157 6.38 28.21 -27.96
C ARG A 157 7.17 28.45 -26.67
N PRO A 158 6.52 28.47 -25.49
CA PRO A 158 7.21 28.73 -24.23
C PRO A 158 8.10 27.54 -23.86
N ARG A 159 9.17 27.80 -23.11
CA ARG A 159 9.95 26.74 -22.45
C ARG A 159 9.20 26.28 -21.20
N ARG A 160 9.55 25.10 -20.65
CA ARG A 160 8.89 24.55 -19.46
C ARG A 160 8.90 25.53 -18.29
N GLN A 161 10.00 26.25 -18.07
CA GLN A 161 10.14 27.24 -16.99
C GLN A 161 9.34 28.53 -17.20
N ASP A 162 8.87 28.80 -18.42
CA ASP A 162 8.12 30.02 -18.78
C ASP A 162 6.62 29.73 -18.98
N PHE A 163 6.18 28.50 -18.67
CA PHE A 163 4.80 28.04 -18.84
C PHE A 163 4.28 27.49 -17.52
N GLU A 164 3.25 28.11 -16.95
CA GLU A 164 2.68 27.67 -15.67
C GLU A 164 2.06 26.27 -15.72
N GLY A 165 1.70 25.79 -16.92
CA GLY A 165 1.08 24.50 -17.13
C GLY A 165 -0.45 24.54 -17.07
N LEU A 166 -1.05 23.36 -17.01
CA LEU A 166 -2.47 23.15 -16.74
C LEU A 166 -2.63 22.06 -15.70
N LEU A 167 -3.65 22.20 -14.86
CA LEU A 167 -4.02 21.20 -13.87
C LEU A 167 -4.90 20.13 -14.52
N ILE A 168 -4.55 18.85 -14.33
CA ILE A 168 -5.33 17.69 -14.77
C ILE A 168 -5.75 16.88 -13.54
N GLU A 169 -7.03 16.55 -13.44
CA GLU A 169 -7.58 15.61 -12.45
C GLU A 169 -6.89 14.24 -12.59
N ASN A 170 -6.45 13.65 -11.47
CA ASN A 170 -5.69 12.39 -11.48
C ASN A 170 -6.43 11.20 -10.84
N GLY A 171 -7.73 11.35 -10.56
CA GLY A 171 -8.53 10.24 -10.03
C GLY A 171 -8.29 9.89 -8.56
N ALA A 172 -7.37 10.55 -7.85
CA ALA A 172 -6.90 10.01 -6.57
C ALA A 172 -7.86 10.27 -5.40
N VAL A 173 -8.14 11.54 -5.09
CA VAL A 173 -8.94 11.96 -3.94
C VAL A 173 -9.97 12.99 -4.35
N TYR A 174 -11.21 12.79 -3.89
CA TYR A 174 -12.29 13.77 -3.99
C TYR A 174 -12.98 13.89 -2.65
N CYS A 175 -13.03 15.10 -2.09
CA CYS A 175 -13.77 15.37 -0.87
C CYS A 175 -14.95 16.27 -1.20
N THR A 176 -16.09 16.05 -0.56
CA THR A 176 -17.28 16.88 -0.70
C THR A 176 -18.04 16.97 0.62
N THR A 177 -18.61 18.13 0.93
CA THR A 177 -19.50 18.26 2.09
C THR A 177 -20.78 17.48 1.86
N LYS A 178 -21.42 17.06 2.95
CA LYS A 178 -22.75 16.42 2.89
C LYS A 178 -23.76 17.26 2.11
N ALA A 179 -23.85 18.56 2.39
CA ALA A 179 -24.82 19.45 1.73
C ALA A 179 -24.58 19.56 0.22
N ALA A 180 -23.32 19.70 -0.21
CA ALA A 180 -22.95 19.77 -1.62
C ALA A 180 -23.25 18.44 -2.34
N PHE A 181 -22.91 17.31 -1.73
CA PHE A 181 -23.20 15.98 -2.28
C PHE A 181 -24.70 15.69 -2.36
N GLU A 182 -25.46 15.99 -1.31
CA GLU A 182 -26.91 15.76 -1.28
C GLU A 182 -27.66 16.57 -2.32
N THR A 183 -27.23 17.81 -2.57
CA THR A 183 -27.87 18.71 -3.54
C THR A 183 -27.50 18.34 -4.97
N SER A 184 -26.21 18.13 -5.25
CA SER A 184 -25.71 17.92 -6.61
C SER A 184 -25.78 16.47 -7.07
N LYS A 185 -25.83 15.52 -6.13
CA LYS A 185 -25.65 14.08 -6.37
C LYS A 185 -24.35 13.74 -7.11
N ASN A 186 -23.35 14.60 -6.97
CA ASN A 186 -22.07 14.53 -7.69
C ASN A 186 -20.89 14.61 -6.72
N ARG A 187 -19.78 13.95 -7.04
CA ARG A 187 -18.56 13.89 -6.23
C ARG A 187 -17.89 15.25 -6.01
N ILE A 188 -18.15 16.22 -6.89
CA ILE A 188 -17.63 17.59 -6.84
C ILE A 188 -18.74 18.57 -7.19
N SER A 189 -18.89 19.65 -6.41
CA SER A 189 -19.80 20.77 -6.69
C SER A 189 -19.51 21.97 -5.79
N GLY A 190 -20.21 23.09 -6.00
CA GLY A 190 -20.08 24.29 -5.17
C GLY A 190 -18.75 25.02 -5.40
N LYS A 191 -18.18 25.54 -4.31
CA LYS A 191 -16.84 26.14 -4.29
C LYS A 191 -15.79 25.03 -4.23
N ILE A 192 -15.05 24.85 -5.33
CA ILE A 192 -14.12 23.73 -5.56
C ILE A 192 -12.68 24.18 -5.29
N ALA A 193 -11.95 23.42 -4.47
CA ALA A 193 -10.50 23.54 -4.30
C ALA A 193 -9.75 22.49 -5.11
N THR A 194 -8.53 22.80 -5.53
CA THR A 194 -7.58 21.83 -6.09
C THR A 194 -6.43 21.58 -5.13
N VAL A 195 -5.94 20.34 -5.10
CA VAL A 195 -4.77 19.92 -4.33
C VAL A 195 -3.77 19.27 -5.28
N THR A 196 -2.60 19.87 -5.43
CA THR A 196 -1.60 19.38 -6.39
C THR A 196 -0.84 18.18 -5.83
N MET A 197 -0.80 17.09 -6.59
CA MET A 197 0.01 15.91 -6.32
C MET A 197 1.24 15.85 -7.26
N ALA A 198 2.18 14.97 -6.93
CA ALA A 198 3.39 14.73 -7.71
C ALA A 198 3.10 14.23 -9.14
N GLU A 199 3.99 14.52 -10.09
CA GLU A 199 3.77 14.28 -11.54
C GLU A 199 3.52 12.80 -11.87
N GLU A 200 4.21 11.89 -11.18
CA GLU A 200 4.07 10.44 -11.34
C GLU A 200 2.66 9.92 -11.01
N SER A 201 1.91 10.65 -10.18
CA SER A 201 0.53 10.28 -9.79
C SER A 201 -0.50 10.45 -10.92
N LEU A 202 -0.12 11.08 -12.04
CA LEU A 202 -0.98 11.26 -13.20
C LEU A 202 -1.21 9.97 -14.00
N THR A 203 -0.35 8.95 -13.83
CA THR A 203 -0.43 7.73 -14.65
C THR A 203 -1.57 6.83 -14.16
N GLU A 204 -2.64 6.71 -14.96
CA GLU A 204 -3.77 5.82 -14.68
C GLU A 204 -3.45 4.37 -15.09
N ILE A 205 -4.02 3.40 -14.36
CA ILE A 205 -3.81 1.98 -14.60
C ILE A 205 -4.97 1.40 -15.42
N ASP A 206 -4.88 1.48 -16.76
CA ASP A 206 -5.90 0.94 -17.66
C ASP A 206 -5.43 -0.28 -18.45
N SER A 207 -4.12 -0.39 -18.67
CA SER A 207 -3.47 -1.45 -19.43
C SER A 207 -2.32 -2.11 -18.65
N LEU A 208 -1.81 -3.23 -19.17
CA LEU A 208 -0.65 -3.90 -18.58
C LEU A 208 0.66 -3.11 -18.73
N SER A 209 0.78 -2.26 -19.76
CA SER A 209 1.91 -1.33 -19.87
C SER A 209 1.87 -0.30 -18.74
N ASP A 210 0.69 0.26 -18.44
CA ASP A 210 0.54 1.20 -17.33
C ASP A 210 0.86 0.52 -16.01
N TRP A 211 0.39 -0.72 -15.83
CA TRP A 211 0.72 -1.53 -14.65
C TRP A 211 2.23 -1.63 -14.42
N THR A 212 3.00 -1.87 -15.49
CA THR A 212 4.45 -2.05 -15.41
C THR A 212 5.13 -0.75 -15.01
N ILE A 213 4.72 0.36 -15.63
CA ILE A 213 5.25 1.70 -15.33
C ILE A 213 4.93 2.10 -13.90
N VAL A 214 3.67 1.98 -13.49
CA VAL A 214 3.20 2.35 -12.14
C VAL A 214 3.86 1.47 -11.07
N GLU A 215 4.00 0.16 -11.30
CA GLU A 215 4.68 -0.73 -10.35
C GLU A 215 6.15 -0.33 -10.13
N GLN A 216 6.87 0.01 -11.21
CA GLN A 216 8.27 0.46 -11.12
C GLN A 216 8.39 1.82 -10.42
N LEU A 217 7.57 2.79 -10.79
CA LEU A 217 7.55 4.13 -10.18
C LEU A 217 7.21 4.04 -8.68
N LEU A 218 6.23 3.21 -8.32
CA LEU A 218 5.83 3.02 -6.93
C LEU A 218 6.96 2.37 -6.10
N ALA A 219 7.62 1.34 -6.63
CA ALA A 219 8.76 0.72 -5.97
C ALA A 219 9.95 1.69 -5.82
N GLN A 220 10.23 2.49 -6.86
CA GLN A 220 11.28 3.51 -6.82
C GLN A 220 10.97 4.60 -5.78
N ARG A 221 9.72 5.06 -5.69
CA ARG A 221 9.29 6.05 -4.69
C ARG A 221 9.50 5.56 -3.26
N LEU A 222 9.15 4.31 -2.98
CA LEU A 222 9.41 3.70 -1.68
C LEU A 222 10.91 3.66 -1.37
N LYS A 223 11.74 3.29 -2.36
CA LYS A 223 13.21 3.30 -2.25
C LYS A 223 13.79 4.68 -1.99
N SER A 224 13.34 5.71 -2.70
CA SER A 224 13.87 7.07 -2.58
C SER A 224 13.57 7.71 -1.23
N ASN A 225 12.54 7.24 -0.53
CA ASN A 225 12.16 7.77 0.79
C ASN A 225 12.98 7.16 1.94
N ARG A 226 13.82 6.16 1.65
CA ARG A 226 14.65 5.50 2.67
C ARG A 226 15.76 6.42 3.14
N ARG A 227 16.08 6.29 4.43
CA ARG A 227 17.26 6.89 5.05
C ARG A 227 17.88 5.81 5.95
N PRO A 228 19.09 5.32 5.69
CA PRO A 228 19.68 4.30 6.56
C PRO A 228 19.94 4.84 7.97
N GLU A 229 19.42 4.17 9.00
CA GLU A 229 19.62 4.47 10.42
C GLU A 229 20.08 3.22 11.18
N LYS A 230 20.41 3.37 12.47
CA LYS A 230 20.71 2.22 13.34
C LYS A 230 19.53 1.25 13.32
N ILE A 231 19.80 -0.01 13.00
CA ILE A 231 18.78 -1.05 12.90
C ILE A 231 18.38 -1.45 14.32
N THR A 232 17.11 -1.29 14.66
CA THR A 232 16.56 -1.68 15.97
C THR A 232 15.66 -2.91 15.86
N HIS A 233 15.19 -3.22 14.64
CA HIS A 233 14.26 -4.31 14.39
C HIS A 233 14.67 -5.11 13.14
N LEU A 234 14.65 -6.43 13.25
CA LEU A 234 14.72 -7.37 12.13
C LEU A 234 13.35 -8.01 11.90
N VAL A 235 12.79 -7.85 10.72
CA VAL A 235 11.52 -8.47 10.30
C VAL A 235 11.82 -9.60 9.31
N LEU A 236 11.23 -10.76 9.54
CA LEU A 236 11.49 -11.97 8.76
C LEU A 236 10.18 -12.53 8.20
N ASP A 237 10.14 -12.83 6.90
CA ASP A 237 9.21 -13.85 6.38
C ASP A 237 9.59 -15.24 6.91
N VAL A 238 8.71 -16.21 6.76
CA VAL A 238 8.94 -17.62 7.13
C VAL A 238 9.28 -18.45 5.91
N ASP A 239 8.36 -18.55 4.96
CA ASP A 239 8.57 -19.36 3.78
C ASP A 239 9.64 -18.74 2.90
N GLY A 240 10.60 -19.56 2.47
CA GLY A 240 11.72 -19.09 1.66
C GLY A 240 12.76 -18.24 2.40
N VAL A 241 12.59 -17.97 3.70
CA VAL A 241 13.57 -17.29 4.58
C VAL A 241 14.03 -18.22 5.72
N PHE A 242 13.12 -18.59 6.62
CA PHE A 242 13.40 -19.59 7.66
C PHE A 242 13.46 -21.01 7.07
N THR A 243 12.69 -21.24 6.02
CA THR A 243 12.59 -22.50 5.29
C THR A 243 13.15 -22.33 3.89
N ASN A 244 13.52 -23.42 3.23
CA ASN A 244 13.93 -23.40 1.83
C ASN A 244 12.73 -23.34 0.85
N GLY A 245 11.55 -22.91 1.31
CA GLY A 245 10.31 -22.89 0.53
C GLY A 245 9.67 -24.27 0.33
N SER A 246 10.19 -25.33 0.95
CA SER A 246 9.63 -26.68 0.86
C SER A 246 8.82 -27.06 2.10
N ILE A 247 7.77 -27.84 1.88
CA ILE A 247 6.86 -28.37 2.90
C ILE A 247 6.58 -29.84 2.59
N SER A 248 6.66 -30.71 3.61
CA SER A 248 6.30 -32.12 3.44
C SER A 248 4.84 -32.35 3.83
N TYR A 249 4.10 -33.07 2.99
CA TYR A 249 2.70 -33.40 3.19
C TYR A 249 2.49 -34.89 3.47
N THR A 250 1.51 -35.18 4.32
CA THR A 250 0.90 -36.49 4.55
C THR A 250 -0.55 -36.46 4.11
N ALA A 251 -1.25 -37.59 4.17
CA ALA A 251 -2.68 -37.65 3.84
C ALA A 251 -3.52 -36.76 4.78
N GLU A 252 -3.03 -36.50 5.99
CA GLU A 252 -3.65 -35.70 7.03
C GLU A 252 -3.34 -34.19 6.92
N GLY A 253 -2.46 -33.79 6.00
CA GLY A 253 -2.07 -32.40 5.77
C GLY A 253 -0.58 -32.14 5.91
N GLU A 254 -0.23 -30.89 6.24
CA GLU A 254 1.15 -30.47 6.50
C GLU A 254 1.78 -31.32 7.61
N HIS A 255 2.97 -31.84 7.36
CA HIS A 255 3.66 -32.73 8.29
C HIS A 255 4.93 -32.11 8.88
N THR A 256 5.85 -31.64 8.04
CA THR A 256 7.15 -31.11 8.48
C THR A 256 7.67 -29.96 7.63
N LYS A 257 8.33 -29.00 8.30
CA LYS A 257 9.21 -27.99 7.71
C LYS A 257 10.60 -28.07 8.33
N THR A 258 11.63 -27.76 7.53
CA THR A 258 13.02 -27.78 7.97
C THR A 258 13.50 -26.37 8.28
N PHE A 259 14.14 -26.20 9.43
CA PHE A 259 14.73 -24.94 9.90
C PHE A 259 16.18 -25.16 10.26
N ASP A 260 17.03 -24.17 9.99
CA ASP A 260 18.43 -24.22 10.38
C ASP A 260 18.62 -23.84 11.87
N MET A 261 19.56 -24.52 12.53
CA MET A 261 19.86 -24.28 13.96
C MET A 261 20.80 -23.09 14.16
N ARG A 262 21.68 -22.79 13.20
CA ARG A 262 22.60 -21.64 13.24
C ARG A 262 21.83 -20.34 13.07
N ASP A 263 20.80 -20.36 12.21
CA ASP A 263 19.83 -19.26 12.09
C ASP A 263 19.19 -18.93 13.45
N GLY A 264 18.75 -19.96 14.19
CA GLY A 264 18.21 -19.78 15.54
C GLY A 264 19.19 -19.13 16.52
N MET A 265 20.46 -19.55 16.49
CA MET A 265 21.52 -18.92 17.31
C MET A 265 21.80 -17.48 16.88
N GLY A 266 21.76 -17.16 15.58
CA GLY A 266 21.91 -15.77 15.10
C GLY A 266 20.83 -14.84 15.67
N LEU A 267 19.58 -15.30 15.72
CA LEU A 267 18.47 -14.55 16.29
C LEU A 267 18.58 -14.39 17.82
N GLU A 268 19.16 -15.37 18.51
CA GLU A 268 19.46 -15.25 19.94
C GLU A 268 20.49 -14.15 20.20
N ILE A 269 21.59 -14.14 19.45
CA ILE A 269 22.63 -13.11 19.54
C ILE A 269 22.06 -11.71 19.24
N LEU A 270 21.21 -11.56 18.21
CA LEU A 270 20.60 -10.25 17.91
C LEU A 270 19.78 -9.70 19.09
N ARG A 271 19.06 -10.57 19.80
CA ARG A 271 18.28 -10.14 20.97
C ARG A 271 19.17 -9.73 22.14
N GLU A 272 20.30 -10.40 22.35
CA GLU A 272 21.30 -9.99 23.33
C GLU A 272 21.88 -8.60 23.02
N ASP A 273 21.96 -8.25 21.73
CA ASP A 273 22.34 -6.93 21.21
C ASP A 273 21.18 -5.90 21.19
N ASN A 274 20.05 -6.20 21.85
CA ASN A 274 18.86 -5.35 21.94
C ASN A 274 18.18 -5.03 20.59
N ILE A 275 18.33 -5.92 19.60
CA ILE A 275 17.61 -5.83 18.33
C ILE A 275 16.38 -6.72 18.42
N LYS A 276 15.18 -6.13 18.29
CA LYS A 276 13.94 -6.89 18.33
C LYS A 276 13.76 -7.69 17.04
N VAL A 277 13.29 -8.93 17.17
CA VAL A 277 12.96 -9.79 16.03
C VAL A 277 11.45 -9.86 15.87
N MET A 278 10.95 -9.66 14.65
CA MET A 278 9.56 -9.82 14.27
C MET A 278 9.44 -10.84 13.15
N VAL A 279 8.41 -11.69 13.21
CA VAL A 279 8.12 -12.68 12.18
C VAL A 279 6.74 -12.41 11.59
N MET A 280 6.66 -12.30 10.27
CA MET A 280 5.41 -12.05 9.55
C MET A 280 5.27 -12.97 8.34
N THR A 281 4.30 -13.86 8.38
CA THR A 281 4.03 -14.80 7.27
C THR A 281 2.57 -14.75 6.83
N SER A 282 2.35 -15.04 5.55
CA SER A 282 1.00 -15.21 4.98
C SER A 282 0.36 -16.55 5.35
N GLU A 283 1.15 -17.48 5.86
CA GLU A 283 0.71 -18.79 6.33
C GLU A 283 0.18 -18.69 7.76
N ASN A 284 -0.87 -19.48 8.04
CA ASN A 284 -1.37 -19.67 9.40
C ASN A 284 -1.15 -21.13 9.83
N SER A 285 0.09 -21.47 10.19
CA SER A 285 0.51 -22.84 10.53
C SER A 285 0.89 -22.96 12.01
N PRO A 286 0.29 -23.91 12.76
CA PRO A 286 0.69 -24.22 14.14
C PRO A 286 2.15 -24.67 14.26
N LEU A 287 2.71 -25.29 13.21
CA LEU A 287 4.10 -25.72 13.17
C LEU A 287 5.03 -24.51 13.22
N VAL A 288 4.73 -23.48 12.43
CA VAL A 288 5.46 -22.21 12.44
C VAL A 288 5.34 -21.53 13.81
N ALA A 289 4.13 -21.48 14.38
CA ALA A 289 3.90 -20.91 15.71
C ALA A 289 4.79 -21.55 16.78
N ALA A 290 4.79 -22.89 16.86
CA ALA A 290 5.59 -23.65 17.82
C ALA A 290 7.11 -23.42 17.62
N ARG A 291 7.56 -23.26 16.37
CA ARG A 291 8.96 -22.94 16.09
C ARG A 291 9.34 -21.56 16.60
N MET A 292 8.51 -20.54 16.38
CA MET A 292 8.79 -19.18 16.85
C MET A 292 8.78 -19.08 18.38
N GLU A 293 7.89 -19.81 19.05
CA GLU A 293 7.88 -19.94 20.50
C GLU A 293 9.19 -20.55 21.03
N LYS A 294 9.65 -21.66 20.41
CA LYS A 294 10.94 -22.29 20.76
C LYS A 294 12.13 -21.34 20.56
N LEU A 295 12.05 -20.44 19.59
CA LEU A 295 13.06 -19.40 19.32
C LEU A 295 12.91 -18.18 20.24
N LYS A 296 11.92 -18.14 21.13
CA LYS A 296 11.59 -17.02 22.02
C LYS A 296 11.37 -15.71 21.27
N ILE A 297 10.67 -15.78 20.14
CA ILE A 297 10.25 -14.61 19.37
C ILE A 297 8.84 -14.24 19.82
N GLU A 298 8.68 -13.05 20.39
CA GLU A 298 7.39 -12.59 20.94
C GLU A 298 6.49 -12.02 19.84
N ASN A 299 7.07 -11.28 18.90
CA ASN A 299 6.33 -10.58 17.84
C ASN A 299 6.14 -11.48 16.61
N VAL A 300 5.13 -12.36 16.67
CA VAL A 300 4.81 -13.32 15.60
C VAL A 300 3.42 -13.05 15.05
N TYR A 301 3.35 -12.78 13.74
CA TYR A 301 2.11 -12.46 13.03
C TYR A 301 1.88 -13.48 11.91
N LEU A 302 0.88 -14.34 12.11
CA LEU A 302 0.52 -15.42 11.20
C LEU A 302 -0.70 -15.04 10.34
N GLY A 303 -0.77 -15.59 9.13
CA GLY A 303 -1.89 -15.38 8.22
C GLY A 303 -1.97 -13.97 7.61
N ILE A 304 -0.89 -13.18 7.69
CA ILE A 304 -0.84 -11.79 7.24
C ILE A 304 -0.46 -11.74 5.75
N LYS A 305 -1.42 -11.34 4.91
CA LYS A 305 -1.23 -11.13 3.47
C LYS A 305 -0.87 -9.68 3.15
N ASP A 306 -1.27 -8.73 3.99
CA ASP A 306 -0.89 -7.32 3.84
C ASP A 306 0.18 -6.88 4.87
N LYS A 307 1.36 -7.48 4.77
CA LYS A 307 2.47 -7.28 5.72
C LYS A 307 2.88 -5.81 5.84
N TYR A 308 2.89 -5.05 4.74
CA TYR A 308 3.29 -3.65 4.76
C TYR A 308 2.32 -2.74 5.52
N ALA A 309 1.00 -2.96 5.41
CA ALA A 309 0.05 -2.19 6.22
C ALA A 309 0.24 -2.45 7.72
N LEU A 310 0.47 -3.72 8.09
CA LEU A 310 0.71 -4.10 9.48
C LEU A 310 2.03 -3.54 10.00
N ILE A 311 3.12 -3.58 9.22
CA ILE A 311 4.40 -2.95 9.60
C ILE A 311 4.21 -1.44 9.78
N ALA A 312 3.50 -0.76 8.88
CA ALA A 312 3.23 0.67 9.02
C ALA A 312 2.45 0.98 10.32
N HIS A 313 1.54 0.09 10.74
CA HIS A 313 0.84 0.22 12.01
C HIS A 313 1.78 0.05 13.21
N ILE A 314 2.55 -1.04 13.25
CA ILE A 314 3.50 -1.33 14.35
C ILE A 314 4.53 -0.21 14.48
N VAL A 315 5.09 0.26 13.37
CA VAL A 315 6.07 1.36 13.35
C VAL A 315 5.45 2.63 13.93
N LYS A 316 4.18 2.92 13.64
CA LYS A 316 3.47 4.07 14.21
C LYS A 316 3.21 3.91 15.71
N GLU A 317 2.74 2.75 16.15
CA GLU A 317 2.44 2.48 17.57
C GLU A 317 3.70 2.50 18.44
N GLU A 318 4.82 1.99 17.92
CA GLU A 318 6.10 1.96 18.63
C GLU A 318 6.92 3.25 18.49
N GLY A 319 6.43 4.25 17.73
CA GLY A 319 7.15 5.50 17.48
C GLY A 319 8.47 5.30 16.73
N LEU A 320 8.54 4.27 15.88
CA LEU A 320 9.70 3.92 15.07
C LEU A 320 9.64 4.63 13.71
N ALA A 321 10.75 4.56 12.99
CA ALA A 321 10.80 4.84 11.56
C ALA A 321 11.12 3.56 10.78
N LEU A 322 10.58 3.45 9.55
CA LEU A 322 10.90 2.34 8.64
C LEU A 322 12.41 2.23 8.37
N SER A 323 13.15 3.34 8.47
CA SER A 323 14.61 3.42 8.39
C SER A 323 15.35 2.58 9.42
N GLN A 324 14.72 2.28 10.55
CA GLN A 324 15.30 1.50 11.65
C GLN A 324 15.02 -0.01 11.52
N LEU A 325 14.28 -0.42 10.48
CA LEU A 325 13.96 -1.82 10.22
C LEU A 325 14.91 -2.40 9.17
N ALA A 326 15.36 -3.63 9.42
CA ALA A 326 15.81 -4.55 8.39
C ALA A 326 14.68 -5.53 8.08
N TYR A 327 14.45 -5.84 6.81
CA TYR A 327 13.45 -6.82 6.38
C TYR A 327 14.12 -7.89 5.53
N MET A 328 13.85 -9.16 5.83
CA MET A 328 14.26 -10.30 5.04
C MET A 328 13.04 -11.02 4.46
N GLY A 329 13.00 -11.11 3.13
CA GLY A 329 11.95 -11.79 2.37
C GLY A 329 12.54 -12.54 1.18
N ASP A 330 11.71 -13.26 0.44
CA ASP A 330 12.16 -14.11 -0.66
C ASP A 330 11.33 -13.98 -1.95
N ASP A 331 10.09 -13.47 -1.86
CA ASP A 331 9.18 -13.47 -3.01
C ASP A 331 8.29 -12.21 -3.11
N VAL A 332 7.45 -12.17 -4.15
CA VAL A 332 6.69 -11.01 -4.59
C VAL A 332 5.84 -10.38 -3.48
N ASN A 333 5.32 -11.14 -2.52
CA ASN A 333 4.55 -10.62 -1.38
C ASN A 333 5.35 -9.69 -0.46
N ASP A 334 6.68 -9.76 -0.51
CA ASP A 334 7.55 -8.96 0.34
C ASP A 334 8.02 -7.67 -0.34
N LEU A 335 7.75 -7.50 -1.64
CA LEU A 335 8.28 -6.38 -2.43
C LEU A 335 8.02 -5.01 -1.80
N ALA A 336 6.83 -4.74 -1.27
CA ALA A 336 6.54 -3.44 -0.63
C ALA A 336 7.43 -3.19 0.60
N ASN A 337 7.67 -4.21 1.42
CA ASN A 337 8.53 -4.12 2.60
C ASN A 337 10.00 -4.02 2.18
N LEU A 338 10.45 -4.91 1.30
CA LEU A 338 11.78 -4.83 0.67
C LEU A 338 12.02 -3.48 0.00
N CYS A 339 10.97 -2.80 -0.49
CA CYS A 339 11.08 -1.49 -1.11
C CYS A 339 11.11 -0.31 -0.11
N SER A 340 10.70 -0.49 1.14
CA SER A 340 10.39 0.63 2.05
C SER A 340 11.21 0.69 3.33
N VAL A 341 11.74 -0.42 3.81
CA VAL A 341 12.54 -0.46 5.05
C VAL A 341 13.95 0.11 4.86
N GLY A 342 14.66 0.37 5.96
CA GLY A 342 16.03 0.86 5.94
C GLY A 342 17.00 -0.09 5.25
N TRP A 343 16.85 -1.40 5.46
CA TRP A 343 17.66 -2.43 4.80
C TRP A 343 16.83 -3.63 4.34
N ALA A 344 16.91 -3.93 3.06
CA ALA A 344 16.27 -5.07 2.43
C ALA A 344 17.29 -6.18 2.18
N LEU A 345 17.07 -7.34 2.80
CA LEU A 345 17.91 -8.52 2.68
C LEU A 345 17.11 -9.63 1.99
N VAL A 346 17.78 -10.40 1.14
CA VAL A 346 17.18 -11.60 0.53
C VAL A 346 18.18 -12.76 0.55
N PRO A 347 17.73 -14.00 0.82
CA PRO A 347 18.55 -15.20 0.64
C PRO A 347 19.07 -15.35 -0.79
N ASN A 348 20.15 -16.10 -0.98
CA ASN A 348 20.70 -16.37 -2.31
C ASN A 348 19.69 -17.06 -3.26
N ASN A 349 18.86 -17.96 -2.71
CA ASN A 349 17.80 -18.68 -3.40
C ASN A 349 16.43 -17.97 -3.44
N ALA A 350 16.37 -16.68 -3.07
CA ALA A 350 15.16 -15.87 -3.27
C ALA A 350 14.76 -15.80 -4.75
N THR A 351 13.50 -15.46 -5.05
CA THR A 351 13.05 -15.42 -6.44
C THR A 351 13.74 -14.29 -7.22
N GLU A 352 14.04 -14.54 -8.50
CA GLU A 352 14.76 -13.57 -9.35
C GLU A 352 14.05 -12.21 -9.44
N ARG A 353 12.73 -12.18 -9.24
CA ARG A 353 11.94 -10.96 -9.29
C ARG A 353 12.23 -10.02 -8.11
N VAL A 354 12.61 -10.53 -6.94
CA VAL A 354 12.86 -9.70 -5.75
C VAL A 354 14.30 -9.26 -5.60
N LYS A 355 15.27 -10.00 -6.15
CA LYS A 355 16.70 -9.71 -6.02
C LYS A 355 17.09 -8.26 -6.41
N PRO A 356 16.55 -7.65 -7.49
CA PRO A 356 16.85 -6.25 -7.83
C PRO A 356 16.35 -5.22 -6.79
N TYR A 357 15.48 -5.64 -5.86
CA TYR A 357 14.93 -4.79 -4.81
C TYR A 357 15.66 -4.91 -3.48
N ALA A 358 16.54 -5.90 -3.33
CA ALA A 358 17.38 -6.08 -2.16
C ALA A 358 18.54 -5.09 -2.15
N ASP A 359 18.90 -4.62 -0.96
CA ASP A 359 20.17 -3.92 -0.72
C ASP A 359 21.30 -4.93 -0.50
N ILE A 360 20.95 -6.13 0.02
CA ILE A 360 21.88 -7.22 0.31
C ILE A 360 21.30 -8.53 -0.23
N LEU A 361 21.97 -9.07 -1.24
CA LEU A 361 21.85 -10.46 -1.61
C LEU A 361 22.83 -11.26 -0.76
N LEU A 362 22.30 -12.13 0.11
CA LEU A 362 23.10 -12.98 0.97
C LEU A 362 23.79 -14.08 0.14
N ASN A 363 24.91 -14.62 0.64
CA ASN A 363 25.60 -15.73 -0.01
C ASN A 363 24.93 -17.07 0.34
N ALA A 364 24.38 -17.19 1.54
CA ALA A 364 23.69 -18.38 2.00
C ALA A 364 22.25 -18.47 1.47
N ASP A 365 21.83 -19.71 1.21
CA ASP A 365 20.44 -20.04 0.92
C ASP A 365 19.60 -20.06 2.21
N SER A 366 18.30 -19.84 2.08
CA SER A 366 17.35 -20.00 3.18
C SER A 366 17.35 -21.42 3.75
N ALA A 367 17.10 -21.53 5.06
CA ALA A 367 17.32 -22.74 5.83
C ALA A 367 18.74 -23.33 5.75
N ASN A 368 19.74 -22.55 5.35
CA ASN A 368 21.15 -22.94 5.34
C ASN A 368 22.08 -21.80 5.82
N GLY A 369 21.65 -21.06 6.85
CA GLY A 369 22.46 -20.03 7.49
C GLY A 369 22.24 -18.61 6.95
N ALA A 370 21.26 -18.38 6.08
CA ALA A 370 20.98 -17.04 5.56
C ALA A 370 20.56 -16.05 6.66
N ILE A 371 19.71 -16.47 7.60
CA ILE A 371 19.34 -15.60 8.73
C ILE A 371 20.57 -15.34 9.61
N ARG A 372 21.41 -16.35 9.82
CA ARG A 372 22.67 -16.19 10.54
C ARG A 372 23.59 -15.16 9.89
N GLU A 373 23.77 -15.22 8.57
CA GLU A 373 24.56 -14.24 7.79
C GLU A 373 23.96 -12.83 7.92
N ALA A 374 22.63 -12.70 7.83
CA ALA A 374 21.92 -11.44 8.02
C ALA A 374 22.16 -10.87 9.43
N CYS A 375 22.08 -11.70 10.47
CA CYS A 375 22.32 -11.28 11.86
C CYS A 375 23.75 -10.72 12.05
N GLU A 376 24.76 -11.43 11.56
CA GLU A 376 26.16 -10.99 11.63
C GLU A 376 26.39 -9.68 10.87
N TRP A 377 25.76 -9.54 9.69
CA TRP A 377 25.80 -8.30 8.93
C TRP A 377 25.16 -7.13 9.70
N ILE A 378 23.99 -7.33 10.31
CA ILE A 378 23.29 -6.29 11.09
C ILE A 378 24.13 -5.83 12.28
N ILE A 379 24.71 -6.75 13.05
CA ILE A 379 25.58 -6.43 14.19
C ILE A 379 26.76 -5.57 13.74
N LYS A 380 27.43 -5.99 12.65
CA LYS A 380 28.53 -5.24 12.05
C LYS A 380 28.10 -3.86 11.54
N TYR A 381 26.93 -3.77 10.92
CA TYR A 381 26.35 -2.51 10.45
C TYR A 381 26.08 -1.56 11.63
N ASN A 382 25.50 -2.07 12.70
CA ASN A 382 25.13 -1.29 13.89
C ASN A 382 26.34 -0.82 14.72
N ALA A 383 27.47 -1.50 14.65
CA ALA A 383 28.71 -1.08 15.32
C ALA A 383 29.24 0.30 14.88
N ARG A 384 28.67 0.91 13.83
CA ARG A 384 28.98 2.28 13.38
C ARG A 384 28.22 3.37 14.16
N PHE A 385 27.25 2.99 15.00
CA PHE A 385 26.42 3.87 15.83
C PHE A 385 26.60 3.57 17.31
#